data_AF-A0A7V8NML6-F1
#
_entry.id   AF-A0A7V8NML6-F1
#
_cell.length_a   1.000
_cell.length_b   1.000
_cell.length_c   1.000
_cell.angle_alpha   90.00
_cell.angle_beta   90.00
_cell.angle_gamma   90.00
#
_symmetry.space_group_name_H-M   'P 1'
#
loop_
_entity.id
_entity.type
_entity.pdbx_description
1 polymer ?
#
loop_
_entity_poly.entity_id
_entity_poly.type
_entity_poly.pdbx_seq_one_letter_code
_entity_poly.pdbx_strand_id
1 'polypeptide(L)'
;MDDVDAIQAQIARNMLGSGDWVTARLDHVAYLEKAPLVYWIIAVAFKVFGVHDWAARIPIALSVMALAWLTAAFGTWAFGRRAGLYAGLSIATCIGLFLFTRILIPDVMLTLTIALAMWAFLRALDEEERHPRWWAFLLAASLGTGLLLKSLIALAFPVAAAVIYLFLTKQFFLRRTWQRLRPVGGLLVVLVIAAPWHILATLRNPPYFSFALHGGPGQYHGFLWFYFINEQVLRFLNLRYPRDYNTVPRLWFWLLHFAWLFPWSVYFPALGKLSYQPLDRAGRTRLLALSWTGFILVFFTFSTTQEYYSMPCYPALALLLGAAMAMGG
;
A
#
# COMPACT_ATOMS: atom_id res chain seq x y z
N MET A 1 9.77 14.19 18.32
CA MET A 1 9.67 13.13 17.30
C MET A 1 9.90 11.80 17.99
N ASP A 2 9.17 10.76 17.62
CA ASP A 2 9.48 9.39 18.03
C ASP A 2 10.74 8.90 17.29
N ASP A 3 11.41 7.84 17.75
CA ASP A 3 12.70 7.39 17.20
C ASP A 3 12.61 7.10 15.69
N VAL A 4 11.47 6.52 15.26
CA VAL A 4 11.19 6.22 13.85
C VAL A 4 11.10 7.50 13.00
N ASP A 5 10.46 8.55 13.53
CA ASP A 5 10.31 9.82 12.81
C ASP A 5 11.68 10.48 12.59
N ALA A 6 12.52 10.46 13.63
CA ALA A 6 13.85 11.03 13.59
C ALA A 6 14.72 10.34 12.53
N ILE A 7 14.68 9.00 12.46
CA ILE A 7 15.42 8.23 11.44
C ILE A 7 14.98 8.63 10.03
N GLN A 8 13.67 8.69 9.77
CA GLN A 8 13.12 8.99 8.44
C GLN A 8 13.46 10.42 8.00
N ALA A 9 13.28 11.39 8.90
CA ALA A 9 13.63 12.78 8.68
C ALA A 9 15.14 12.97 8.48
N GLN A 10 15.98 12.31 9.29
CA GLN A 10 17.43 12.44 9.20
C GLN A 10 17.97 11.84 7.89
N ILE A 11 17.47 10.68 7.45
CA ILE A 11 17.84 10.10 6.15
C ILE A 11 17.47 11.06 5.01
N ALA A 12 16.27 11.62 5.03
CA ALA A 12 15.84 12.58 4.01
C ALA A 12 16.70 13.86 3.99
N ARG A 13 17.06 14.37 5.17
CA ARG A 13 17.98 15.51 5.32
C ARG A 13 19.37 15.17 4.77
N ASN A 14 19.88 13.98 5.07
CA ASN A 14 21.18 13.51 4.58
C ASN A 14 21.19 13.38 3.05
N MET A 15 20.13 12.85 2.44
CA MET A 15 20.00 12.80 0.97
C MET A 15 20.02 14.21 0.37
N LEU A 16 19.28 15.14 0.96
CA LEU A 16 19.22 16.52 0.49
C LEU A 16 20.58 17.23 0.60
N GLY A 17 21.30 17.06 1.72
CA GLY A 17 22.59 17.70 1.94
C GLY A 17 23.75 17.07 1.17
N SER A 18 23.75 15.75 0.99
CA SER A 18 24.82 15.04 0.27
C SER A 18 24.64 15.01 -1.25
N GLY A 19 23.41 15.19 -1.74
CA GLY A 19 23.07 14.98 -3.14
C GLY A 19 23.02 13.50 -3.57
N ASP A 20 23.23 12.56 -2.65
CA ASP A 20 23.09 11.12 -2.92
C ASP A 20 21.65 10.67 -2.71
N TRP A 21 20.85 10.70 -3.77
CA TRP A 21 19.45 10.26 -3.76
C TRP A 21 19.29 8.75 -3.94
N VAL A 22 20.39 7.99 -4.07
CA VAL A 22 20.34 6.55 -4.33
C VAL A 22 20.50 5.76 -3.03
N THR A 23 21.60 5.98 -2.30
CA THR A 23 21.92 5.23 -1.08
C THR A 23 21.49 6.01 0.15
N ALA A 24 20.43 5.55 0.81
CA ALA A 24 20.02 6.09 2.11
C ALA A 24 21.14 5.88 3.15
N ARG A 25 21.43 6.92 3.95
CA ARG A 25 22.42 6.87 5.02
C ARG A 25 21.89 7.46 6.32
N LEU A 26 22.13 6.78 7.42
CA LEU A 26 21.93 7.26 8.78
C LEU A 26 23.31 7.28 9.46
N ASP A 27 23.74 8.43 9.97
CA ASP A 27 25.05 8.63 10.61
C ASP A 27 26.23 8.05 9.79
N HIS A 28 26.22 8.33 8.49
CA HIS A 28 27.17 7.84 7.48
C HIS A 28 27.13 6.32 7.18
N VAL A 29 26.30 5.55 7.88
CA VAL A 29 26.09 4.12 7.64
C VAL A 29 24.96 3.93 6.61
N ALA A 30 25.15 3.01 5.66
CA ALA A 30 24.14 2.70 4.65
C ALA A 30 22.90 2.04 5.29
N TYR A 31 21.72 2.63 5.02
CA TYR A 31 20.43 2.15 5.48
C TYR A 31 19.66 1.51 4.30
N LEU A 32 19.84 0.20 4.11
CA LEU A 32 19.40 -0.52 2.89
C LEU A 32 18.06 -1.25 3.04
N GLU A 33 17.34 -1.01 4.13
CA GLU A 33 16.14 -1.77 4.49
C GLU A 33 14.87 -1.33 3.75
N LYS A 34 14.81 -0.08 3.29
CA LYS A 34 13.57 0.54 2.80
C LYS A 34 13.75 1.16 1.42
N ALA A 35 12.64 1.24 0.71
CA ALA A 35 12.55 1.86 -0.59
C ALA A 35 12.62 3.39 -0.46
N PRO A 36 13.02 4.13 -1.50
CA PRO A 36 13.53 5.48 -1.32
C PRO A 36 12.45 6.56 -1.32
N LEU A 37 11.25 6.25 -1.81
CA LEU A 37 10.29 7.29 -2.21
C LEU A 37 9.81 8.12 -1.02
N VAL A 38 9.68 7.52 0.16
CA VAL A 38 9.35 8.26 1.39
C VAL A 38 10.41 9.33 1.67
N TYR A 39 11.69 8.93 1.65
CA TYR A 39 12.80 9.85 1.88
C TYR A 39 12.85 10.95 0.83
N TRP A 40 12.60 10.60 -0.44
CA TRP A 40 12.59 11.58 -1.52
C TRP A 40 11.50 12.63 -1.35
N ILE A 41 10.28 12.22 -1.02
CA ILE A 41 9.17 13.16 -0.84
C ILE A 41 9.42 14.04 0.39
N ILE A 42 9.96 13.49 1.48
CA ILE A 42 10.35 14.28 2.67
C ILE A 42 11.49 15.25 2.31
N ALA A 43 12.51 14.82 1.57
CA ALA A 43 13.63 15.66 1.16
C ALA A 43 13.18 16.81 0.25
N VAL A 44 12.21 16.56 -0.64
CA VAL A 44 11.57 17.60 -1.45
C VAL A 44 10.80 18.58 -0.56
N ALA A 45 10.07 18.10 0.45
CA ALA A 45 9.39 18.97 1.41
C ALA A 45 10.41 19.86 2.16
N PHE A 46 11.52 19.31 2.61
CA PHE A 46 12.61 20.09 3.22
C PHE A 46 13.22 21.11 2.28
N LYS A 47 13.36 20.78 0.99
CA LYS A 47 13.87 21.73 -0.02
C LYS A 47 12.95 22.94 -0.20
N VAL A 48 11.64 22.76 -0.07
CA VAL A 48 10.64 23.82 -0.26
C VAL A 48 10.40 24.63 1.03
N PHE A 49 10.28 23.95 2.17
CA PHE A 49 9.83 24.55 3.43
C PHE A 49 10.93 24.73 4.47
N GLY A 50 12.15 24.28 4.20
CA GLY A 50 13.22 24.19 5.18
C GLY A 50 13.15 22.91 6.02
N VAL A 51 14.24 22.62 6.74
CA VAL A 51 14.36 21.41 7.58
C VAL A 51 13.69 21.66 8.92
N HIS A 52 12.41 21.30 9.00
CA HIS A 52 11.59 21.41 10.21
C HIS A 52 10.76 20.15 10.44
N ASP A 53 10.48 19.83 11.70
CA ASP A 53 9.70 18.65 12.08
C ASP A 53 8.33 18.59 11.40
N TRP A 54 7.66 19.73 11.26
CA TRP A 54 6.36 19.83 10.60
C TRP A 54 6.47 19.64 9.08
N ALA A 55 7.58 20.07 8.46
CA ALA A 55 7.79 19.92 7.02
C ALA A 55 7.94 18.44 6.62
N ALA A 56 8.59 17.64 7.47
CA ALA A 56 8.68 16.19 7.27
C ALA A 56 7.32 15.47 7.29
N ARG A 57 6.31 16.07 7.93
CA ARG A 57 4.97 15.51 8.09
C ARG A 57 3.97 15.98 7.02
N ILE A 58 4.32 16.96 6.19
CA ILE A 58 3.46 17.40 5.08
C ILE A 58 3.11 16.23 4.14
N PRO A 59 4.08 15.38 3.70
CA PRO A 59 3.79 14.28 2.80
C PRO A 59 2.76 13.29 3.35
N ILE A 60 2.88 12.93 4.63
CA ILE A 60 1.95 11.98 5.26
C ILE A 60 0.56 12.60 5.42
N ALA A 61 0.46 13.89 5.80
CA ALA A 61 -0.79 14.61 5.93
C ALA A 61 -1.55 14.71 4.58
N LEU A 62 -0.84 15.07 3.51
CA LEU A 62 -1.42 15.12 2.16
C LEU A 62 -1.87 13.73 1.69
N SER A 63 -1.14 12.69 2.05
CA SER A 63 -1.49 11.30 1.69
C SER A 63 -2.76 10.82 2.40
N VAL A 64 -2.96 11.22 3.67
CA VAL A 64 -4.22 10.96 4.41
C VAL A 64 -5.40 11.64 3.74
N MET A 65 -5.27 12.93 3.41
CA MET A 65 -6.32 13.68 2.72
C MET A 65 -6.64 13.08 1.35
N ALA A 66 -5.60 12.75 0.58
CA ALA A 66 -5.74 12.11 -0.72
C ALA A 66 -6.40 10.74 -0.61
N LEU A 67 -6.09 9.94 0.42
CA LEU A 67 -6.67 8.63 0.62
C LEU A 67 -8.17 8.71 0.96
N ALA A 68 -8.55 9.64 1.84
CA ALA A 68 -9.95 9.89 2.18
C ALA A 68 -10.74 10.35 0.95
N TRP A 69 -10.20 11.31 0.19
CA TRP A 69 -10.82 11.80 -1.04
C TRP A 69 -10.94 10.71 -2.11
N LEU A 70 -9.87 9.94 -2.33
CA LEU A 70 -9.85 8.84 -3.29
C LEU A 70 -10.90 7.78 -2.93
N THR A 71 -11.00 7.43 -1.65
CA THR A 71 -11.99 6.45 -1.18
C THR A 71 -13.41 6.98 -1.36
N ALA A 72 -13.65 8.27 -1.11
CA ALA A 72 -14.93 8.91 -1.40
C ALA A 72 -15.28 8.94 -2.89
N ALA A 73 -14.31 9.26 -3.74
CA ALA A 73 -14.48 9.30 -5.18
C ALA A 73 -14.77 7.90 -5.74
N PHE A 74 -14.03 6.89 -5.28
CA PHE A 74 -14.23 5.50 -5.63
C PHE A 74 -15.62 5.00 -5.18
N GLY A 75 -16.01 5.28 -3.94
CA GLY A 75 -17.35 4.93 -3.44
C GLY A 75 -18.47 5.68 -4.16
N THR A 76 -18.26 6.95 -4.53
CA THR A 76 -19.24 7.74 -5.31
C THR A 76 -19.44 7.14 -6.70
N TRP A 77 -18.35 6.78 -7.37
CA TRP A 77 -18.39 6.14 -8.68
C TRP A 77 -19.10 4.78 -8.65
N ALA A 78 -18.89 4.01 -7.59
CA ALA A 78 -19.41 2.65 -7.45
C ALA A 78 -20.85 2.57 -6.94
N PHE A 79 -21.21 3.42 -5.97
CA PHE A 79 -22.41 3.28 -5.14
C PHE A 79 -23.27 4.55 -5.07
N GLY A 80 -22.81 5.66 -5.68
CA GLY A 80 -23.47 6.97 -5.59
C GLY A 80 -22.95 7.85 -4.46
N ARG A 81 -23.34 9.13 -4.48
CA ARG A 81 -22.72 10.21 -3.68
C ARG A 81 -22.81 10.00 -2.17
N ARG A 82 -23.92 9.48 -1.64
CA ARG A 82 -24.09 9.23 -0.19
C ARG A 82 -23.10 8.17 0.30
N ALA A 83 -23.05 7.02 -0.37
CA ALA A 83 -22.14 5.93 -0.03
C ALA A 83 -20.66 6.33 -0.17
N GLY A 84 -20.32 7.09 -1.21
CA GLY A 84 -18.99 7.66 -1.37
C GLY A 84 -18.60 8.59 -0.23
N LEU A 85 -19.47 9.54 0.14
CA LEU A 85 -19.23 10.41 1.29
C LEU A 85 -18.97 9.61 2.56
N TYR A 86 -19.79 8.60 2.86
CA TYR A 86 -19.59 7.74 4.01
C TYR A 86 -18.27 6.99 3.97
N ALA A 87 -17.88 6.42 2.82
CA ALA A 87 -16.61 5.71 2.68
C ALA A 87 -15.40 6.63 2.92
N GLY A 88 -15.41 7.86 2.39
CA GLY A 88 -14.34 8.82 2.65
C GLY A 88 -14.31 9.32 4.09
N LEU A 89 -15.48 9.58 4.69
CA LEU A 89 -15.59 9.93 6.11
C LEU A 89 -15.05 8.80 6.99
N SER A 90 -15.34 7.54 6.64
CA SER A 90 -14.81 6.38 7.36
C SER A 90 -13.30 6.37 7.41
N ILE A 91 -12.61 6.69 6.32
CA ILE A 91 -11.16 6.82 6.30
C ILE A 91 -10.70 8.06 7.07
N ALA A 92 -11.34 9.21 6.87
CA ALA A 92 -10.92 10.46 7.46
C ALA A 92 -11.00 10.48 9.00
N THR A 93 -11.92 9.71 9.59
CA THR A 93 -12.21 9.77 11.04
C THR A 93 -12.00 8.47 11.80
N CYS A 94 -11.52 7.41 11.16
CA CYS A 94 -11.25 6.16 11.88
C CYS A 94 -10.02 6.28 12.80
N ILE A 95 -10.11 5.66 13.98
CA ILE A 95 -9.05 5.72 15.01
C ILE A 95 -7.72 5.19 14.48
N GLY A 96 -7.74 4.10 13.72
CA GLY A 96 -6.54 3.44 13.21
C GLY A 96 -5.74 4.36 12.29
N LEU A 97 -6.38 5.00 11.31
CA LEU A 97 -5.66 5.90 10.41
C LEU A 97 -5.10 7.10 11.18
N PHE A 98 -5.87 7.67 12.11
CA PHE A 98 -5.38 8.77 12.95
C PHE A 98 -4.13 8.36 13.75
N LEU A 99 -4.15 7.22 14.45
CA LEU A 99 -3.03 6.78 15.27
C LEU A 99 -1.81 6.37 14.45
N PHE A 100 -2.00 5.57 13.40
CA PHE A 100 -0.88 5.06 12.59
C PHE A 100 -0.15 6.16 11.81
N THR A 101 -0.81 7.30 11.56
CA THR A 101 -0.20 8.45 10.86
C THR A 101 0.43 9.47 11.81
N ARG A 102 0.39 9.22 13.13
CA ARG A 102 1.23 9.94 14.10
C ARG A 102 2.70 9.55 13.98
N ILE A 103 2.97 8.37 13.46
CA ILE A 103 4.31 7.84 13.17
C ILE A 103 4.60 8.06 11.67
N LEU A 104 5.80 8.49 11.33
CA LEU A 104 6.22 8.79 9.97
C LEU A 104 6.59 7.51 9.20
N ILE A 105 5.59 6.69 8.89
CA ILE A 105 5.73 5.43 8.12
C ILE A 105 5.07 5.53 6.73
N PRO A 106 5.56 4.77 5.72
CA PRO A 106 5.01 4.76 4.35
C PRO A 106 3.57 4.27 4.22
N ASP A 107 3.00 3.65 5.26
CA ASP A 107 1.83 2.79 5.15
C ASP A 107 0.59 3.50 4.56
N VAL A 108 0.37 4.78 4.86
CA VAL A 108 -0.74 5.53 4.25
C VAL A 108 -0.51 5.85 2.78
N MET A 109 0.73 6.15 2.37
CA MET A 109 1.10 6.36 0.97
C MET A 109 0.96 5.05 0.18
N LEU A 110 1.40 3.95 0.78
CA LEU A 110 1.22 2.62 0.22
C LEU A 110 -0.28 2.32 0.05
N THR A 111 -1.07 2.55 1.08
CA THR A 111 -2.53 2.35 1.06
C THR A 111 -3.19 3.17 -0.04
N LEU A 112 -2.76 4.42 -0.24
CA LEU A 112 -3.20 5.29 -1.33
C LEU A 112 -2.88 4.69 -2.71
N THR A 113 -1.64 4.25 -2.94
CA THR A 113 -1.27 3.63 -4.23
C THR A 113 -2.02 2.32 -4.48
N ILE A 114 -2.23 1.50 -3.46
CA ILE A 114 -3.02 0.26 -3.59
C ILE A 114 -4.49 0.59 -3.87
N ALA A 115 -5.08 1.57 -3.17
CA ALA A 115 -6.46 1.99 -3.42
C ALA A 115 -6.65 2.53 -4.84
N LEU A 116 -5.70 3.33 -5.33
CA LEU A 116 -5.72 3.82 -6.70
C LEU A 116 -5.57 2.69 -7.71
N ALA A 117 -4.68 1.73 -7.44
CA ALA A 117 -4.52 0.53 -8.26
C ALA A 117 -5.84 -0.27 -8.35
N MET A 118 -6.51 -0.50 -7.23
CA MET A 118 -7.76 -1.26 -7.19
C MET A 118 -8.92 -0.54 -7.88
N TRP A 119 -9.01 0.79 -7.74
CA TRP A 119 -9.99 1.57 -8.51
C TRP A 119 -9.68 1.54 -10.00
N ALA A 120 -8.42 1.78 -10.37
CA ALA A 120 -7.96 1.76 -11.75
C ALA A 120 -8.15 0.39 -12.41
N PHE A 121 -7.96 -0.69 -11.67
CA PHE A 121 -8.24 -2.05 -12.10
C PHE A 121 -9.72 -2.22 -12.50
N LEU A 122 -10.67 -1.82 -11.65
CA LEU A 122 -12.09 -1.92 -12.01
C LEU A 122 -12.45 -1.02 -13.18
N ARG A 123 -11.93 0.21 -13.23
CA ARG A 123 -12.17 1.14 -14.33
C ARG A 123 -11.63 0.61 -15.66
N ALA A 124 -10.47 -0.06 -15.65
CA ALA A 124 -9.90 -0.68 -16.84
C ALA A 124 -10.74 -1.85 -17.36
N LEU A 125 -11.44 -2.57 -16.46
CA LEU A 125 -12.34 -3.67 -16.81
C LEU A 125 -13.76 -3.21 -17.21
N ASP A 126 -14.19 -2.05 -16.72
CA ASP A 126 -15.52 -1.51 -17.00
C ASP A 126 -15.75 -1.32 -18.51
N GLU A 127 -16.87 -1.86 -19.00
CA GLU A 127 -17.17 -1.85 -20.43
C GLU A 127 -17.58 -0.48 -20.93
N GLU A 128 -18.21 0.30 -20.06
CA GLU A 128 -18.68 1.65 -20.32
C GLU A 128 -17.54 2.68 -20.26
N GLU A 129 -16.34 2.25 -19.86
CA GLU A 129 -15.22 3.15 -19.68
C GLU A 129 -14.69 3.67 -21.02
N ARG A 130 -14.63 5.00 -21.14
CA ARG A 130 -14.14 5.69 -22.34
C ARG A 130 -12.63 5.53 -22.54
N HIS A 131 -11.87 5.49 -21.44
CA HIS A 131 -10.40 5.49 -21.48
C HIS A 131 -9.77 4.32 -20.70
N PRO A 132 -10.09 3.05 -21.02
CA PRO A 132 -9.60 1.90 -20.25
C PRO A 132 -8.07 1.77 -20.30
N ARG A 133 -7.44 2.26 -21.39
CA ARG A 133 -5.97 2.29 -21.54
C ARG A 133 -5.29 3.22 -20.54
N TRP A 134 -5.92 4.35 -20.24
CA TRP A 134 -5.42 5.30 -19.24
C TRP A 134 -5.51 4.70 -17.84
N TRP A 135 -6.61 4.01 -17.53
CA TRP A 135 -6.75 3.31 -16.25
C TRP A 135 -5.80 2.13 -16.11
N ALA A 136 -5.52 1.38 -17.18
CA ALA A 136 -4.48 0.36 -17.17
C ALA A 136 -3.08 0.96 -16.92
N PHE A 137 -2.79 2.15 -17.48
CA PHE A 137 -1.57 2.89 -17.16
C PHE A 137 -1.54 3.35 -15.70
N LEU A 138 -2.63 3.91 -15.17
CA LEU A 138 -2.72 4.34 -13.76
C LEU A 138 -2.56 3.17 -12.80
N LEU A 139 -3.14 2.01 -13.11
CA LEU A 139 -2.92 0.76 -12.38
C LEU A 139 -1.42 0.45 -12.32
N ALA A 140 -0.76 0.37 -13.48
CA ALA A 140 0.67 0.06 -13.54
C ALA A 140 1.55 1.12 -12.85
N ALA A 141 1.24 2.41 -13.02
CA ALA A 141 1.96 3.50 -12.39
C ALA A 141 1.82 3.46 -10.87
N SER A 142 0.64 3.12 -10.36
CA SER A 142 0.39 2.94 -8.93
C SER A 142 1.19 1.77 -8.36
N LEU A 143 1.24 0.63 -9.07
CA LEU A 143 2.05 -0.52 -8.68
C LEU A 143 3.55 -0.20 -8.64
N GLY A 144 4.07 0.49 -9.67
CA GLY A 144 5.47 0.90 -9.73
C GLY A 144 5.84 1.90 -8.63
N THR A 145 4.96 2.86 -8.36
CA THR A 145 5.13 3.85 -7.29
C THR A 145 5.09 3.16 -5.92
N GLY A 146 4.17 2.22 -5.73
CA GLY A 146 4.09 1.41 -4.52
C GLY A 146 5.34 0.57 -4.25
N LEU A 147 5.98 0.02 -5.29
CA LEU A 147 7.26 -0.70 -5.16
C LEU A 147 8.34 0.21 -4.55
N LEU A 148 8.39 1.48 -4.95
CA LEU A 148 9.31 2.46 -4.40
C LEU A 148 8.93 2.99 -3.00
N LEU A 149 7.75 2.66 -2.48
CA LEU A 149 7.33 2.97 -1.11
C LEU A 149 7.63 1.81 -0.15
N LYS A 150 7.20 0.59 -0.50
CA LYS A 150 7.26 -0.56 0.42
C LYS A 150 7.49 -1.90 -0.29
N SER A 151 8.29 -1.90 -1.36
CA SER A 151 8.80 -3.12 -2.00
C SER A 151 7.67 -4.05 -2.54
N LEU A 152 7.90 -5.36 -2.55
CA LEU A 152 7.06 -6.36 -3.22
C LEU A 152 5.61 -6.42 -2.73
N ILE A 153 5.33 -6.08 -1.47
CA ILE A 153 3.95 -6.12 -0.94
C ILE A 153 3.01 -5.16 -1.67
N ALA A 154 3.55 -4.07 -2.21
CA ALA A 154 2.80 -3.12 -3.03
C ALA A 154 2.29 -3.72 -4.35
N LEU A 155 2.94 -4.77 -4.85
CA LEU A 155 2.46 -5.55 -5.99
C LEU A 155 1.62 -6.73 -5.52
N ALA A 156 2.13 -7.48 -4.53
CA ALA A 156 1.51 -8.71 -4.07
C ALA A 156 0.04 -8.50 -3.69
N PHE A 157 -0.27 -7.42 -2.95
CA PHE A 157 -1.62 -7.18 -2.44
C PHE A 157 -2.64 -6.88 -3.55
N PRO A 158 -2.47 -5.83 -4.37
CA PRO A 158 -3.43 -5.54 -5.43
C PRO A 158 -3.45 -6.62 -6.51
N VAL A 159 -2.31 -7.22 -6.88
CA VAL A 159 -2.28 -8.26 -7.92
C VAL A 159 -3.00 -9.52 -7.46
N ALA A 160 -2.74 -10.01 -6.24
CA ALA A 160 -3.43 -11.19 -5.73
C ALA A 160 -4.93 -10.94 -5.56
N ALA A 161 -5.32 -9.78 -5.02
CA ALA A 161 -6.72 -9.39 -4.92
C ALA A 161 -7.42 -9.33 -6.28
N ALA A 162 -6.77 -8.74 -7.30
CA ALA A 162 -7.26 -8.69 -8.66
C ALA A 162 -7.39 -10.10 -9.27
N VAL A 163 -6.39 -10.97 -9.08
CA VAL A 163 -6.42 -12.36 -9.57
C VAL A 163 -7.58 -13.14 -8.94
N ILE A 164 -7.74 -13.06 -7.61
CA ILE A 164 -8.89 -13.68 -6.91
C ILE A 164 -10.21 -13.18 -7.51
N TYR A 165 -10.36 -11.87 -7.67
CA TYR A 165 -11.54 -11.28 -8.29
C TYR A 165 -11.79 -11.79 -9.72
N LEU A 166 -10.75 -11.88 -10.55
CA LEU A 166 -10.86 -12.37 -11.93
C LEU A 166 -11.26 -13.85 -11.99
N PHE A 167 -10.80 -14.68 -11.05
CA PHE A 167 -11.23 -16.08 -10.94
C PHE A 167 -12.70 -16.17 -10.51
N LEU A 168 -13.10 -15.43 -9.46
CA LEU A 168 -14.48 -15.44 -8.96
C LEU A 168 -15.49 -14.93 -10.00
N THR A 169 -15.09 -13.98 -10.84
CA THR A 169 -15.91 -13.45 -11.94
C THR A 169 -15.76 -14.21 -13.25
N LYS A 170 -14.93 -15.26 -13.30
CA LYS A 170 -14.52 -16.01 -14.50
C LYS A 170 -13.87 -15.15 -15.61
N GLN A 171 -13.60 -13.87 -15.35
CA GLN A 171 -12.97 -12.96 -16.30
C GLN A 171 -11.49 -13.28 -16.55
N PHE A 172 -10.86 -14.07 -15.68
CA PHE A 172 -9.49 -14.56 -15.85
C PHE A 172 -9.30 -15.30 -17.18
N PHE A 173 -10.30 -16.07 -17.61
CA PHE A 173 -10.22 -16.89 -18.83
C PHE A 173 -10.58 -16.12 -20.11
N LEU A 174 -10.98 -14.85 -20.00
CA LEU A 174 -11.41 -14.04 -21.13
C LEU A 174 -10.22 -13.25 -21.71
N ARG A 175 -9.93 -13.45 -23.00
CA ARG A 175 -8.87 -12.71 -23.72
C ARG A 175 -9.06 -11.19 -23.65
N ARG A 176 -10.31 -10.72 -23.69
CA ARG A 176 -10.67 -9.28 -23.64
C ARG A 176 -10.20 -8.61 -22.35
N THR A 177 -10.24 -9.31 -21.21
CA THR A 177 -9.74 -8.84 -19.92
C THR A 177 -8.27 -8.46 -20.01
N TRP A 178 -7.44 -9.36 -20.53
CA TRP A 178 -6.00 -9.14 -20.67
C TRP A 178 -5.64 -8.07 -21.69
N GLN A 179 -6.42 -7.95 -22.77
CA GLN A 179 -6.28 -6.87 -23.75
C GLN A 179 -6.55 -5.48 -23.13
N ARG A 180 -7.51 -5.40 -22.20
CA ARG A 180 -7.83 -4.17 -21.46
C ARG A 180 -6.77 -3.85 -20.40
N LEU A 181 -6.35 -4.85 -19.62
CA LEU A 181 -5.35 -4.68 -18.55
C LEU A 181 -3.93 -4.43 -19.08
N ARG A 182 -3.62 -4.87 -20.31
CA ARG A 182 -2.34 -4.64 -20.99
C ARG A 182 -1.14 -5.03 -20.12
N PRO A 183 -1.04 -6.28 -19.62
CA PRO A 183 -0.04 -6.67 -18.63
C PRO A 183 1.40 -6.41 -19.09
N VAL A 184 1.72 -6.60 -20.38
CA VAL A 184 3.05 -6.31 -20.93
C VAL A 184 3.38 -4.82 -20.87
N GLY A 185 2.45 -3.97 -21.33
CA GLY A 185 2.63 -2.51 -21.26
C GLY A 185 2.67 -2.02 -19.81
N GLY A 186 1.85 -2.61 -18.94
CA GLY A 186 1.87 -2.33 -17.51
C GLY A 186 3.20 -2.70 -16.86
N LEU A 187 3.76 -3.87 -17.19
CA LEU A 187 5.07 -4.29 -16.72
C LEU A 187 6.16 -3.29 -17.15
N LEU A 188 6.14 -2.82 -18.39
CA LEU A 188 7.08 -1.79 -18.85
C LEU A 188 6.96 -0.49 -18.04
N VAL A 189 5.74 -0.04 -17.74
CA VAL A 189 5.52 1.15 -16.90
C VAL A 189 6.06 0.95 -15.48
N VAL A 190 5.78 -0.22 -14.87
CA VAL A 190 6.30 -0.57 -13.54
C VAL A 190 7.83 -0.56 -13.54
N LEU A 191 8.45 -1.17 -14.57
CA LEU A 191 9.90 -1.21 -14.72
C LEU A 191 10.50 0.19 -14.90
N VAL A 192 9.91 1.04 -15.75
CA VAL A 192 10.38 2.42 -15.97
C VAL A 192 10.36 3.23 -14.68
N ILE A 193 9.33 3.05 -13.84
CA ILE A 193 9.22 3.78 -12.57
C ILE A 193 10.21 3.22 -11.54
N ALA A 194 10.21 1.90 -11.34
CA ALA A 194 10.85 1.33 -10.17
C ALA A 194 12.26 0.78 -10.42
N ALA A 195 12.53 0.24 -11.61
CA ALA A 195 13.82 -0.40 -11.91
C ALA A 195 15.02 0.55 -11.83
N PRO A 196 14.96 1.83 -12.28
CA PRO A 196 16.13 2.71 -12.26
C PRO A 196 16.78 2.83 -10.87
N TRP A 197 15.99 3.05 -9.83
CA TRP A 197 16.52 3.14 -8.48
C TRP A 197 17.04 1.79 -7.97
N HIS A 198 16.29 0.69 -8.17
CA HIS A 198 16.74 -0.63 -7.71
C HIS A 198 18.06 -1.05 -8.37
N ILE A 199 18.23 -0.75 -9.66
CA ILE A 199 19.48 -1.00 -10.40
C ILE A 199 20.61 -0.15 -9.81
N LEU A 200 20.41 1.17 -9.66
CA LEU A 200 21.44 2.05 -9.11
C LEU A 200 21.81 1.71 -7.67
N ALA A 201 20.83 1.39 -6.82
CA ALA A 201 21.03 0.97 -5.44
C ALA A 201 21.82 -0.35 -5.37
N THR A 202 21.56 -1.29 -6.28
CA THR A 202 22.34 -2.52 -6.40
C THR A 202 23.79 -2.21 -6.79
N LEU A 203 24.00 -1.40 -7.84
CA LEU A 203 25.33 -1.08 -8.35
C LEU A 203 26.20 -0.33 -7.33
N ARG A 204 25.59 0.54 -6.50
CA ARG A 204 26.30 1.33 -5.49
C ARG A 204 26.57 0.57 -4.18
N ASN A 205 25.96 -0.59 -3.97
CA ASN A 205 26.05 -1.34 -2.71
C ASN A 205 26.34 -2.84 -2.97
N PRO A 206 27.55 -3.16 -3.49
CA PRO A 206 28.00 -4.56 -3.69
C PRO A 206 28.17 -5.28 -2.35
N PRO A 207 28.10 -6.62 -2.28
CA PRO A 207 28.01 -7.56 -3.39
C PRO A 207 26.62 -7.57 -4.06
N TYR A 208 26.57 -7.81 -5.37
CA TYR A 208 25.31 -7.68 -6.12
C TYR A 208 24.34 -8.82 -5.86
N PHE A 209 24.84 -10.03 -5.68
CA PHE A 209 24.03 -11.22 -5.43
C PHE A 209 24.56 -12.00 -4.24
N SER A 210 23.63 -12.46 -3.41
CA SER A 210 23.86 -13.46 -2.38
C SER A 210 22.62 -14.34 -2.31
N PHE A 211 22.83 -15.65 -2.20
CA PHE A 211 21.76 -16.64 -2.09
C PHE A 211 21.63 -17.20 -0.66
N ALA A 212 22.28 -16.56 0.32
CA ALA A 212 22.16 -16.96 1.71
C ALA A 212 20.69 -16.89 2.17
N LEU A 213 20.23 -17.86 2.95
CA LEU A 213 18.89 -17.84 3.56
C LEU A 213 18.94 -17.54 5.06
N HIS A 214 20.06 -16.98 5.52
CA HIS A 214 20.29 -16.58 6.90
C HIS A 214 20.98 -15.22 6.93
N GLY A 215 20.68 -14.43 7.96
CA GLY A 215 21.49 -13.28 8.35
C GLY A 215 22.25 -13.60 9.63
N GLY A 216 23.33 -12.85 9.90
CA GLY A 216 24.09 -13.00 11.14
C GLY A 216 24.95 -11.78 11.43
N PRO A 217 25.43 -11.64 12.68
CA PRO A 217 26.31 -10.55 13.05
C PRO A 217 27.54 -10.48 12.13
N GLY A 218 27.88 -9.30 11.63
CA GLY A 218 29.04 -9.09 10.76
C GLY A 218 28.89 -9.61 9.32
N GLN A 219 27.76 -10.19 8.94
CA GLN A 219 27.53 -10.66 7.56
C GLN A 219 26.88 -9.57 6.71
N TYR A 220 27.55 -9.18 5.63
CA TYR A 220 27.01 -8.23 4.65
C TYR A 220 26.84 -8.90 3.29
N HIS A 221 25.58 -9.00 2.84
CA HIS A 221 25.17 -9.70 1.62
C HIS A 221 24.76 -8.76 0.47
N GLY A 222 24.96 -7.45 0.64
CA GLY A 222 24.64 -6.42 -0.35
C GLY A 222 23.15 -6.05 -0.44
N PHE A 223 22.86 -4.99 -1.22
CA PHE A 223 21.52 -4.36 -1.24
C PHE A 223 20.39 -5.32 -1.63
N LEU A 224 20.51 -6.08 -2.73
CA LEU A 224 19.43 -6.95 -3.21
C LEU A 224 19.04 -7.99 -2.16
N TRP A 225 20.03 -8.56 -1.47
CA TRP A 225 19.77 -9.54 -0.42
C TRP A 225 19.05 -8.90 0.77
N PHE A 226 19.55 -7.77 1.28
CA PHE A 226 18.89 -7.08 2.40
C PHE A 226 17.46 -6.70 2.04
N TYR A 227 17.26 -6.08 0.89
CA TYR A 227 15.99 -5.51 0.48
C TYR A 227 14.92 -6.57 0.11
N PHE A 228 15.29 -7.64 -0.59
CA PHE A 228 14.32 -8.66 -1.03
C PHE A 228 14.31 -9.91 -0.15
N ILE A 229 15.46 -10.42 0.29
CA ILE A 229 15.51 -11.67 1.06
C ILE A 229 15.26 -11.38 2.54
N ASN A 230 16.05 -10.50 3.15
CA ASN A 230 15.95 -10.25 4.59
C ASN A 230 14.66 -9.52 4.97
N GLU A 231 14.33 -8.43 4.27
CA GLU A 231 13.18 -7.59 4.61
C GLU A 231 11.81 -8.15 4.16
N GLN A 232 11.78 -9.04 3.15
CA GLN A 232 10.51 -9.63 2.66
C GLN A 232 10.39 -11.09 3.08
N VAL A 233 11.26 -11.96 2.56
CA VAL A 233 11.14 -13.42 2.74
C VAL A 233 11.41 -13.83 4.18
N LEU A 234 12.59 -13.50 4.71
CA LEU A 234 12.96 -13.86 6.08
C LEU A 234 12.06 -13.15 7.09
N ARG A 235 11.69 -11.89 6.84
CA ARG A 235 10.75 -11.17 7.71
C ARG A 235 9.39 -11.86 7.78
N PHE A 236 8.83 -12.25 6.64
CA PHE A 236 7.56 -12.98 6.59
C PHE A 236 7.62 -14.29 7.41
N LEU A 237 8.72 -15.03 7.28
CA LEU A 237 8.94 -16.31 7.98
C LEU A 237 9.38 -16.17 9.45
N ASN A 238 9.47 -14.95 9.97
CA ASN A 238 9.99 -14.65 11.30
C ASN A 238 11.48 -14.99 11.51
N LEU A 239 12.29 -14.92 10.46
CA LEU A 239 13.72 -15.27 10.42
C LEU A 239 14.64 -14.07 10.09
N ARG A 240 14.09 -12.85 9.97
CA ARG A 240 14.87 -11.63 9.66
C ARG A 240 15.92 -11.35 10.74
N TYR A 241 17.08 -10.89 10.30
CA TYR A 241 18.16 -10.42 11.17
C TYR A 241 18.53 -8.95 10.86
N PRO A 242 18.72 -8.09 11.87
CA PRO A 242 18.41 -8.30 13.29
C PRO A 242 16.90 -8.47 13.54
N ARG A 243 16.55 -9.08 14.67
CA ARG A 243 15.15 -9.30 15.07
C ARG A 243 14.67 -8.10 15.91
N ASP A 244 13.83 -7.27 15.32
CA ASP A 244 13.42 -5.95 15.82
C ASP A 244 11.90 -5.72 15.68
N TYR A 245 11.11 -6.79 15.53
CA TYR A 245 9.65 -6.72 15.41
C TYR A 245 8.96 -7.76 16.28
N ASN A 246 7.79 -7.37 16.78
CA ASN A 246 6.87 -8.28 17.45
C ASN A 246 5.73 -8.66 16.50
N THR A 247 5.11 -9.81 16.78
CA THR A 247 3.92 -10.27 16.07
C THR A 247 2.72 -10.10 16.98
N VAL A 248 1.72 -9.36 16.53
CA VAL A 248 0.45 -9.23 17.25
C VAL A 248 -0.20 -10.61 17.33
N PRO A 249 -0.67 -11.06 18.51
CA PRO A 249 -1.35 -12.35 18.60
C PRO A 249 -2.54 -12.40 17.64
N ARG A 250 -2.72 -13.54 16.96
CA ARG A 250 -3.63 -13.66 15.80
C ARG A 250 -5.07 -13.23 16.10
N LEU A 251 -5.59 -13.60 17.26
CA LEU A 251 -6.94 -13.20 17.68
C LEU A 251 -7.05 -11.67 17.81
N TRP A 252 -6.06 -11.03 18.45
CA TRP A 252 -6.00 -9.58 18.58
C TRP A 252 -5.85 -8.90 17.22
N PHE A 253 -5.04 -9.44 16.31
CA PHE A 253 -4.93 -8.90 14.95
C PHE A 253 -6.31 -8.78 14.30
N TRP A 254 -7.16 -9.80 14.37
CA TRP A 254 -8.51 -9.74 13.81
C TRP A 254 -9.42 -8.78 14.59
N LEU A 255 -9.45 -8.87 15.93
CA LEU A 255 -10.34 -8.07 16.77
C LEU A 255 -10.01 -6.56 16.73
N LEU A 256 -8.74 -6.19 16.58
CA LEU A 256 -8.33 -4.79 16.58
C LEU A 256 -8.90 -4.01 15.40
N HIS A 257 -9.33 -4.66 14.31
CA HIS A 257 -10.01 -3.97 13.20
C HIS A 257 -11.32 -3.29 13.64
N PHE A 258 -12.00 -3.82 14.67
CA PHE A 258 -13.15 -3.15 15.27
C PHE A 258 -12.76 -1.84 15.95
N ALA A 259 -11.59 -1.80 16.61
CA ALA A 259 -11.06 -0.60 17.23
C ALA A 259 -10.52 0.38 16.19
N TRP A 260 -9.73 -0.09 15.22
CA TRP A 260 -9.12 0.74 14.19
C TRP A 260 -10.13 1.40 13.27
N LEU A 261 -11.24 0.73 12.95
CA LEU A 261 -12.31 1.30 12.13
C LEU A 261 -13.41 1.97 12.95
N PHE A 262 -13.32 2.01 14.27
CA PHE A 262 -14.23 2.78 15.10
C PHE A 262 -14.16 4.27 14.69
N PRO A 263 -15.30 5.00 14.63
CA PRO A 263 -16.66 4.60 15.05
C PRO A 263 -17.45 3.78 14.04
N TRP A 264 -16.93 3.56 12.83
CA TRP A 264 -17.68 2.97 11.71
C TRP A 264 -17.81 1.45 11.78
N SER A 265 -16.98 0.79 12.57
CA SER A 265 -17.07 -0.65 12.85
C SER A 265 -18.43 -1.09 13.42
N VAL A 266 -19.21 -0.18 14.01
CA VAL A 266 -20.60 -0.45 14.45
C VAL A 266 -21.52 -0.90 13.31
N TYR A 267 -21.19 -0.57 12.06
CA TYR A 267 -21.94 -0.96 10.87
C TYR A 267 -21.48 -2.29 10.25
N PHE A 268 -20.51 -3.00 10.85
CA PHE A 268 -20.10 -4.32 10.34
C PHE A 268 -21.24 -5.34 10.18
N PRO A 269 -22.21 -5.45 11.12
CA PRO A 269 -23.34 -6.36 10.92
C PRO A 269 -24.17 -6.06 9.67
N ALA A 270 -24.20 -4.80 9.21
CA ALA A 270 -24.92 -4.41 7.99
C ALA A 270 -24.24 -4.93 6.71
N LEU A 271 -22.95 -5.31 6.76
CA LEU A 271 -22.26 -5.89 5.61
C LEU A 271 -22.87 -7.23 5.16
N GLY A 272 -23.51 -7.97 6.09
CA GLY A 272 -24.20 -9.22 5.78
C GLY A 272 -25.48 -9.03 4.93
N LYS A 273 -26.00 -7.80 4.84
CA LYS A 273 -27.17 -7.47 4.02
C LYS A 273 -26.80 -7.06 2.58
N LEU A 274 -25.51 -6.87 2.29
CA LEU A 274 -25.05 -6.48 0.96
C LEU A 274 -25.07 -7.68 0.01
N SER A 275 -25.47 -7.44 -1.25
CA SER A 275 -25.20 -8.39 -2.34
C SER A 275 -23.79 -8.18 -2.89
N TYR A 276 -23.04 -9.27 -2.98
CA TYR A 276 -21.69 -9.36 -3.55
C TYR A 276 -21.68 -9.99 -4.95
N GLN A 277 -22.85 -10.26 -5.52
CA GLN A 277 -22.93 -10.80 -6.88
C GLN A 277 -22.50 -9.71 -7.89
N PRO A 278 -21.60 -10.02 -8.84
CA PRO A 278 -21.02 -9.02 -9.74
C PRO A 278 -21.94 -8.66 -10.93
N LEU A 279 -23.24 -8.49 -10.68
CA LEU A 279 -24.26 -8.20 -11.70
C LEU A 279 -24.18 -6.76 -12.20
N ASP A 280 -23.96 -5.81 -11.28
CA ASP A 280 -23.87 -4.38 -11.54
C ASP A 280 -22.53 -3.81 -11.05
N ARG A 281 -22.32 -2.50 -11.25
CA ARG A 281 -21.10 -1.81 -10.81
C ARG A 281 -20.92 -1.90 -9.28
N ALA A 282 -22.00 -1.81 -8.52
CA ALA A 282 -21.96 -1.91 -7.07
C ALA A 282 -21.53 -3.30 -6.61
N GLY A 283 -22.15 -4.36 -7.13
CA GLY A 283 -21.80 -5.75 -6.85
C GLY A 283 -20.36 -6.09 -7.20
N ARG A 284 -19.88 -5.65 -8.37
CA ARG A 284 -18.46 -5.79 -8.78
C ARG A 284 -17.51 -5.12 -7.81
N THR A 285 -17.84 -3.91 -7.34
CA THR A 285 -17.00 -3.17 -6.41
C THR A 285 -16.97 -3.82 -5.03
N ARG A 286 -18.12 -4.31 -4.52
CA ARG A 286 -18.19 -5.04 -3.25
C ARG A 286 -17.41 -6.34 -3.31
N LEU A 287 -17.51 -7.10 -4.40
CA LEU A 287 -16.75 -8.34 -4.59
C LEU A 287 -15.25 -8.08 -4.64
N LEU A 288 -14.81 -7.00 -5.33
CA LEU A 288 -13.41 -6.59 -5.31
C LEU A 288 -12.95 -6.23 -3.90
N ALA A 289 -13.72 -5.39 -3.19
CA ALA A 289 -13.39 -4.97 -1.84
C ALA A 289 -13.29 -6.18 -0.89
N LEU A 290 -14.17 -7.18 -1.04
CA LEU A 290 -14.10 -8.43 -0.29
C LEU A 290 -12.85 -9.25 -0.65
N SER A 291 -12.52 -9.37 -1.93
CA SER A 291 -11.31 -10.08 -2.40
C SER A 291 -10.04 -9.40 -1.89
N TRP A 292 -10.02 -8.07 -1.91
CA TRP A 292 -8.92 -7.23 -1.45
C TRP A 292 -8.69 -7.35 0.06
N THR A 293 -9.73 -7.09 0.86
CA THR A 293 -9.64 -7.22 2.32
C THR A 293 -9.35 -8.65 2.72
N GLY A 294 -10.07 -9.62 2.14
CA GLY A 294 -9.89 -11.03 2.44
C GLY A 294 -8.46 -11.49 2.20
N PHE A 295 -7.87 -11.14 1.05
CA PHE A 295 -6.48 -11.50 0.76
C PHE A 295 -5.51 -10.91 1.80
N ILE A 296 -5.60 -9.60 2.10
CA ILE A 296 -4.66 -8.95 3.01
C ILE A 296 -4.76 -9.54 4.43
N LEU A 297 -5.96 -9.73 4.95
CA LEU A 297 -6.15 -10.26 6.30
C LEU A 297 -5.71 -11.72 6.41
N VAL A 298 -5.97 -12.54 5.39
CA VAL A 298 -5.49 -13.93 5.33
C VAL A 298 -3.97 -13.98 5.20
N PHE A 299 -3.37 -13.15 4.34
CA PHE A 299 -1.92 -13.06 4.18
C PHE A 299 -1.23 -12.77 5.52
N PHE A 300 -1.73 -11.79 6.26
CA PHE A 300 -1.18 -11.41 7.56
C PHE A 300 -1.52 -12.39 8.69
N THR A 301 -2.48 -13.30 8.51
CA THR A 301 -2.72 -14.38 9.48
C THR A 301 -1.52 -15.36 9.55
N PHE A 302 -0.76 -15.49 8.46
CA PHE A 302 0.39 -16.39 8.36
C PHE A 302 1.75 -15.69 8.47
N SER A 303 1.78 -14.35 8.36
CA SER A 303 3.00 -13.54 8.44
C SER A 303 3.29 -13.10 9.87
N THR A 304 4.52 -12.65 10.10
CA THR A 304 4.80 -11.68 11.17
C THR A 304 4.03 -10.39 10.92
N THR A 305 3.37 -9.86 11.95
CA THR A 305 2.42 -8.76 11.80
C THR A 305 2.56 -7.69 12.85
N GLN A 306 2.51 -6.46 12.38
CA GLN A 306 2.23 -5.30 13.23
C GLN A 306 0.85 -4.76 12.89
N GLU A 307 0.24 -4.02 13.82
CA GLU A 307 -1.16 -3.59 13.72
C GLU A 307 -1.42 -2.75 12.45
N TYR A 308 -0.51 -1.85 12.12
CA TYR A 308 -0.62 -0.96 10.97
C TYR A 308 -0.41 -1.67 9.62
N TYR A 309 0.09 -2.90 9.60
CA TYR A 309 0.29 -3.65 8.35
C TYR A 309 -1.02 -3.95 7.62
N SER A 310 -2.15 -3.99 8.33
CA SER A 310 -3.47 -4.16 7.71
C SER A 310 -4.07 -2.88 7.14
N MET A 311 -3.46 -1.70 7.36
CA MET A 311 -3.96 -0.42 6.84
C MET A 311 -4.34 -0.46 5.34
N PRO A 312 -3.60 -1.18 4.46
CA PRO A 312 -3.98 -1.30 3.07
C PRO A 312 -5.34 -1.95 2.79
N CYS A 313 -6.00 -2.62 3.75
CA CYS A 313 -7.37 -3.12 3.58
C CYS A 313 -8.45 -2.11 3.98
N TYR A 314 -8.09 -1.01 4.65
CA TYR A 314 -9.09 -0.09 5.22
C TYR A 314 -9.93 0.64 4.16
N PRO A 315 -9.40 1.05 2.99
CA PRO A 315 -10.24 1.63 1.94
C PRO A 315 -11.29 0.65 1.43
N ALA A 316 -10.95 -0.64 1.29
CA ALA A 316 -11.91 -1.66 0.91
C ALA A 316 -13.01 -1.85 1.97
N LEU A 317 -12.64 -1.90 3.25
CA LEU A 317 -13.60 -1.96 4.35
C LEU A 317 -14.47 -0.70 4.41
N ALA A 318 -13.89 0.48 4.21
CA ALA A 318 -14.62 1.75 4.17
C ALA A 318 -15.61 1.82 2.99
N LEU A 319 -15.25 1.27 1.82
CA LEU A 319 -16.17 1.16 0.68
C LEU A 319 -17.37 0.27 1.02
N LEU A 320 -17.14 -0.88 1.66
CA LEU A 320 -18.21 -1.78 2.10
C LEU A 320 -19.11 -1.13 3.16
N LEU A 321 -18.51 -0.49 4.16
CA LEU A 321 -19.23 0.24 5.21
C LEU A 321 -20.05 1.41 4.63
N GLY A 322 -19.45 2.19 3.72
CA GLY A 322 -20.12 3.29 3.02
C GLY A 322 -21.33 2.81 2.21
N ALA A 323 -21.19 1.68 1.51
CA ALA A 323 -22.31 1.05 0.80
C ALA A 323 -23.41 0.56 1.75
N ALA A 324 -23.05 -0.04 2.90
CA ALA A 324 -24.01 -0.54 3.87
C ALA A 324 -24.78 0.59 4.58
N MET A 325 -24.09 1.67 4.97
CA MET A 325 -24.72 2.84 5.59
C MET A 325 -25.72 3.53 4.65
N ALA A 326 -25.40 3.61 3.36
CA ALA A 326 -26.27 4.25 2.37
C ALA A 326 -27.54 3.46 2.04
N MET A 327 -27.61 2.15 2.35
CA MET A 327 -28.84 1.36 2.20
C MET A 327 -29.79 1.50 3.41
N GLY A 328 -29.28 1.98 4.55
CA GLY A 328 -30.02 2.04 5.82
C GLY A 328 -30.75 3.35 6.11
N GLY A 329 -30.67 4.37 5.24
CA GLY A 329 -31.33 5.67 5.41
C GLY A 329 -31.50 6.44 4.11
#